data_AF-A0A420V563-F1
#
_entry.id   AF-A0A420V563-F1
#
_cell.length_a   1.000
_cell.length_b   1.000
_cell.length_c   1.000
_cell.angle_alpha   90.00
_cell.angle_beta   90.00
_cell.angle_gamma   90.00
#
_symmetry.space_group_name_H-M   'P 1'
#
loop_
_entity.id
_entity.type
_entity.pdbx_description
1 polymer ?
#
loop_
_entity_poly.entity_id
_entity_poly.type
_entity_poly.pdbx_seq_one_letter_code
_entity_poly.pdbx_strand_id
1 'polypeptide(L)' 'MEAKVGDTLVMHGRSVGRHDRTAQIVEVLGTHGEPPYRVRFDDGREALMSPGPDSVVQHERRGTEPA' A
#
# COMPACT_ATOMS: atom_id res chain seq x y z
N MET A 1 -1.22 -1.87 11.91
CA MET A 1 -0.54 -1.64 10.61
C MET A 1 -0.36 -0.14 10.51
N GLU A 2 0.87 0.37 10.65
CA GLU A 2 1.18 1.79 10.47
C GLU A 2 1.67 1.98 9.04
N ALA A 3 1.00 2.82 8.27
CA ALA A 3 1.39 3.16 6.91
C ALA A 3 1.83 4.61 6.82
N LYS A 4 2.80 4.94 5.95
CA LYS A 4 3.27 6.30 5.71
C LYS A 4 3.12 6.70 4.26
N VAL A 5 3.08 8.00 4.03
CA VAL A 5 3.09 8.57 2.69
C VAL A 5 4.41 8.19 2.01
N GLY A 6 4.30 7.63 0.81
CA GLY A 6 5.41 7.10 0.02
C GLY A 6 5.55 5.57 0.05
N ASP A 7 4.90 4.89 0.99
CA ASP A 7 4.95 3.42 1.06
C ASP A 7 4.12 2.75 -0.03
N THR A 8 4.41 1.48 -0.31
CA THR A 8 3.61 0.67 -1.25
C THR A 8 2.67 -0.25 -0.48
N LEU A 9 1.37 -0.06 -0.64
CA LEU A 9 0.34 -0.97 -0.15
C LEU A 9 0.19 -2.14 -1.11
N VAL A 10 0.44 -3.35 -0.63
CA VAL A 10 0.22 -4.62 -1.33
C VAL A 10 -1.01 -5.30 -0.75
N MET A 11 -2.00 -5.56 -1.59
CA MET A 11 -3.17 -6.33 -1.21
C MET A 11 -3.08 -7.73 -1.81
N HIS A 12 -2.84 -8.72 -0.94
CA HIS A 12 -2.88 -10.11 -1.33
C HIS A 12 -4.34 -10.56 -1.45
N GLY A 13 -4.78 -10.87 -2.66
CA GLY A 13 -6.07 -11.52 -2.86
C GLY A 13 -6.01 -12.94 -2.29
N ARG A 14 -6.89 -13.28 -1.34
CA ARG A 14 -7.02 -14.64 -0.78
C ARG A 14 -7.37 -15.75 -1.81
N SER A 15 -7.51 -15.40 -3.09
CA SER A 15 -7.92 -16.32 -4.17
C SER A 15 -6.84 -16.39 -5.24
N VAL A 16 -6.36 -17.61 -5.51
CA VAL A 16 -5.48 -17.92 -6.66
C VAL A 16 -6.10 -17.41 -7.96
N GLY A 17 -5.40 -16.50 -8.64
CA GLY A 17 -5.84 -15.88 -9.90
C GLY A 17 -6.25 -14.40 -9.80
N ARG A 18 -6.38 -13.82 -8.61
CA ARG A 18 -6.59 -12.38 -8.46
C ARG A 18 -5.25 -11.68 -8.30
N HIS A 19 -4.81 -11.03 -9.37
CA HIS A 19 -3.55 -10.26 -9.42
C HIS A 19 -3.33 -9.46 -8.15
N ASP A 20 -2.15 -9.63 -7.55
CA ASP A 20 -1.66 -8.81 -6.45
C ASP A 20 -1.81 -7.34 -6.85
N ARG A 21 -2.59 -6.59 -6.08
CA ARG A 21 -2.82 -5.17 -6.38
C ARG A 21 -1.89 -4.36 -5.50
N THR A 22 -0.93 -3.71 -6.12
CA THR A 22 -0.04 -2.73 -5.51
C THR A 22 -0.55 -1.32 -5.76
N ALA A 23 -0.45 -0.47 -4.76
CA ALA A 23 -0.77 0.95 -4.86
C ALA A 23 0.15 1.75 -3.94
N GLN A 24 0.61 2.90 -4.40
CA GLN A 24 1.46 3.77 -3.59
C GLN A 24 0.60 4.64 -2.68
N ILE A 25 0.94 4.71 -1.40
CA ILE A 25 0.25 5.54 -0.43
C ILE A 25 0.67 6.99 -0.65
N VAL A 26 -0.25 7.82 -1.11
CA VAL A 26 0.00 9.24 -1.38
C VAL A 26 -0.47 10.13 -0.22
N GLU A 27 -1.38 9.64 0.61
CA GLU A 27 -1.85 10.35 1.80
C GLU A 27 -2.38 9.34 2.83
N VAL A 28 -2.15 9.62 4.11
CA VAL A 28 -2.70 8.82 5.21
C VAL A 28 -3.66 9.71 5.97
N LEU A 29 -4.96 9.37 5.96
CA LEU A 29 -6.00 10.18 6.56
C LEU A 29 -6.32 9.75 7.99
N GLY A 30 -6.01 8.49 8.37
CA GLY A 30 -6.17 8.07 9.75
C GLY A 30 -5.07 8.61 10.66
N THR A 31 -5.47 8.86 11.90
CA THR A 31 -4.57 9.27 12.97
C THR A 31 -3.53 8.17 13.19
N HIS A 32 -2.25 8.50 13.41
CA HIS A 32 -1.19 7.50 13.66
C HIS A 32 -0.93 6.49 12.53
N GLY A 33 -1.27 6.79 11.28
CA GLY A 33 -1.01 5.86 10.19
C GLY A 33 -2.05 4.76 10.07
N GLU A 34 -3.27 5.00 10.55
CA GLU A 34 -4.44 4.12 10.47
C GLU A 34 -5.27 4.36 9.19
N PRO A 35 -6.12 3.40 8.76
CA PRO A 35 -7.04 3.61 7.66
C PRO A 35 -8.06 4.72 7.97
N PRO A 36 -8.56 5.45 6.95
CA PRO A 36 -8.37 5.23 5.52
C PRO A 36 -7.07 5.84 4.97
N TYR A 37 -6.53 5.21 3.91
CA TYR A 37 -5.37 5.71 3.17
C TYR A 37 -5.79 6.13 1.78
N ARG A 38 -5.24 7.22 1.27
CA ARG A 38 -5.32 7.58 -0.13
C ARG A 38 -4.16 6.92 -0.85
N VAL A 39 -4.48 6.04 -1.79
CA VAL A 39 -3.50 5.33 -2.59
C VAL A 39 -3.62 5.72 -4.06
N ARG A 40 -2.50 5.70 -4.77
CA ARG A 40 -2.41 5.90 -6.20
C ARG A 40 -1.97 4.60 -6.86
N PHE A 41 -2.76 4.13 -7.81
CA PHE A 41 -2.42 2.97 -8.63
C PHE A 41 -1.45 3.39 -9.74
N ASP A 42 -0.74 2.42 -10.31
CA ASP A 42 0.17 2.61 -11.46
C ASP A 42 -0.49 3.29 -12.66
N ASP A 43 -1.78 3.00 -12.87
CA ASP A 43 -2.67 3.62 -13.86
C ASP A 43 -2.95 5.13 -13.59
N GLY A 44 -2.34 5.71 -12.54
CA GLY A 44 -2.48 7.10 -12.15
C GLY A 44 -3.75 7.43 -11.37
N ARG A 45 -4.72 6.50 -11.30
CA ARG A 45 -5.94 6.65 -10.51
C ARG A 45 -5.66 6.66 -9.02
N GLU A 46 -6.29 7.60 -8.32
CA GLU A 46 -6.26 7.69 -6.87
C GLU A 46 -7.56 7.14 -6.27
N ALA A 47 -7.47 6.41 -5.16
CA ALA A 47 -8.62 5.93 -4.42
C ALA A 47 -8.37 5.97 -2.91
N LEU A 48 -9.43 6.23 -2.15
CA LEU A 48 -9.45 6.00 -0.71
C LEU A 48 -9.67 4.52 -0.45
N MET A 49 -8.80 3.95 0.37
CA MET A 49 -8.74 2.52 0.61
C MET A 49 -8.56 2.25 2.10
N SER A 50 -9.38 1.33 2.60
CA SER A 50 -9.27 0.81 3.95
C SER A 50 -8.76 -0.63 3.88
N PRO A 51 -7.45 -0.86 4.05
CA PRO A 51 -6.91 -2.21 3.99
C PRO A 51 -7.47 -3.09 5.10
N GLY A 52 -7.75 -4.35 4.74
CA GLY A 52 -8.10 -5.41 5.67
C GLY A 52 -6.87 -6.09 6.27
N PRO A 53 -7.06 -7.10 7.14
CA PRO A 53 -5.97 -7.79 7.83
C PRO A 53 -4.96 -8.49 6.90
N ASP A 54 -5.37 -8.83 5.67
CA ASP A 54 -4.51 -9.46 4.66
C ASP A 54 -3.70 -8.46 3.80
N SER A 55 -3.77 -7.17 4.11
CA SER A 55 -2.98 -6.16 3.40
C SER A 55 -1.61 -6.03 4.04
N VAL A 56 -0.58 -5.74 3.23
CA VAL A 56 0.80 -5.55 3.68
C VAL A 56 1.31 -4.22 3.15
N VAL A 57 1.89 -3.40 4.03
CA VAL A 57 2.55 -2.15 3.62
C VAL A 57 4.03 -2.50 3.45
N GLN A 58 4.51 -2.44 2.22
CA GLN A 58 5.92 -2.52 1.92
C GLN A 58 6.52 -1.12 1.99
N HIS A 59 7.27 -0.88 3.05
CA HIS A 59 8.22 0.22 3.05
C HIS A 59 9.34 -0.20 2.10
N GLU A 60 9.50 0.51 0.98
CA GLU A 60 10.68 0.33 0.14
C GLU A 60 11.89 0.70 0.98
N ARG A 61 12.49 -0.31 1.63
CA ARG A 61 13.82 -0.20 2.20
C ARG A 61 14.75 0.03 1.03
N ARG A 62 15.03 1.30 0.74
CA ARG A 62 16.15 1.73 -0.06
C ARG A 62 17.40 1.10 0.58
N GLY A 63 17.82 -0.05 0.07
CA GLY A 63 18.74 -0.91 0.81
C GLY A 63 18.95 -2.28 0.18
N THR A 64 19.34 -2.31 -1.08
CA THR A 64 20.30 -3.30 -1.61
C THR A 64 20.89 -2.69 -2.88
N GLU A 65 21.98 -1.98 -2.70
CA GLU A 65 23.05 -1.93 -3.70
C GLU A 65 23.72 -3.31 -3.69
N PRO A 66 23.74 -4.04 -4.81
CA PRO A 66 24.72 -5.09 -5.02
C PRO A 66 25.87 -4.51 -5.85
N ALA A 67 27.04 -4.31 -5.24
CA ALA A 67 28.31 -4.21 -5.94
C ALA A 67 29.42 -4.82 -5.07
#